data_AF-A0A9D0H1F1-F1
#
_entry.id   AF-A0A9D0H1F1-F1
#
_cell.length_a   1.000
_cell.length_b   1.000
_cell.length_c   1.000
_cell.angle_alpha   90.00
_cell.angle_beta   90.00
_cell.angle_gamma   90.00
#
_symmetry.space_group_name_H-M   'P 1'
#
loop_
_entity.id
_entity.type
_entity.pdbx_description
1 polymer ?
#
loop_
_entity_poly.entity_id
_entity_poly.type
_entity_poly.pdbx_seq_one_letter_code
_entity_poly.pdbx_strand_id
1 'polypeptide(L)'
;MEKRQSMAANTGKNRIPEEKIEYLRMYRYSTIDPDVLPWNIPSIREKLKDYGDNEEVRKLDKWLLEDLKEILKVNTYFKDDNTQPLEKWWWHLHKIANGTYPVDLLPDYLKKISPQLK
;
A
#
# COMPACT_ATOMS: atom_id res chain seq x y z
N MET A 1 36.17 26.09 13.68
CA MET A 1 35.05 25.42 14.38
C MET A 1 33.83 25.57 13.48
N GLU A 2 33.72 24.71 12.46
CA GLU A 2 32.77 24.89 11.36
C GLU A 2 31.63 23.87 11.42
N LYS A 3 30.43 24.39 11.14
CA LYS A 3 29.22 23.72 10.64
C LYS A 3 28.55 22.70 11.57
N ARG A 4 27.73 23.23 12.48
CA ARG A 4 26.42 22.63 12.80
C ARG A 4 25.35 23.35 12.00
N GLN A 5 25.26 23.08 10.69
CA GLN A 5 24.15 23.52 9.87
C GLN A 5 23.10 22.40 9.79
N SER A 6 21.91 22.73 10.27
CA SER A 6 20.57 22.22 9.91
C SER A 6 20.30 20.70 9.93
N MET A 7 19.72 20.22 11.03
CA MET A 7 18.87 19.00 11.07
C MET A 7 17.38 19.34 11.25
N ALA A 8 16.90 20.46 10.69
CA ALA A 8 15.55 20.99 10.97
C ALA A 8 14.64 21.12 9.74
N ALA A 9 14.91 20.44 8.62
CA ALA A 9 14.20 20.72 7.37
C ALA A 9 13.75 19.49 6.56
N ASN A 10 13.32 18.39 7.20
CA ASN A 10 12.69 17.29 6.43
C ASN A 10 11.48 16.60 7.10
N THR A 11 10.88 17.20 8.13
CA THR A 11 9.88 16.52 8.99
C THR A 11 8.42 16.81 8.65
N GLY A 12 8.12 17.70 7.69
CA GLY A 12 6.76 18.14 7.41
C GLY A 12 5.97 17.32 6.38
N LYS A 13 6.63 16.83 5.32
CA LYS A 13 5.92 16.21 4.17
C LYS A 13 5.67 14.70 4.30
N ASN A 14 6.36 14.02 5.20
CA ASN A 14 6.28 12.56 5.36
C ASN A 14 5.63 12.11 6.68
N ARG A 15 5.13 13.02 7.52
CA ARG A 15 4.47 12.62 8.77
C ARG A 15 3.01 12.27 8.50
N ILE A 16 2.61 11.05 8.89
CA ILE A 16 1.19 10.66 8.92
C ILE A 16 0.50 11.45 10.05
N PRO A 17 -0.57 12.20 9.77
CA PRO A 17 -1.33 12.89 10.81
C PRO A 17 -1.94 11.93 11.84
N GLU A 18 -2.21 12.42 13.04
CA GLU A 18 -2.69 11.60 14.15
C GLU A 18 -4.02 10.90 13.81
N GLU A 19 -4.93 11.59 13.15
CA GLU A 19 -6.21 11.06 12.69
C GLU A 19 -6.09 9.96 11.62
N LYS A 20 -4.89 9.77 11.06
CA LYS A 20 -4.58 8.73 10.07
C LYS A 20 -3.80 7.55 10.66
N ILE A 21 -3.31 7.65 11.89
CA ILE A 21 -2.53 6.59 12.54
C ILE A 21 -3.33 5.28 12.63
N GLU A 22 -4.63 5.35 12.91
CA GLU A 22 -5.45 4.15 13.00
C GLU A 22 -5.56 3.43 11.65
N TYR A 23 -5.71 4.16 10.55
CA TYR A 23 -5.70 3.54 9.22
C TYR A 23 -4.35 2.90 8.89
N LEU A 24 -3.24 3.52 9.32
CA LEU A 24 -1.91 2.92 9.15
C LEU A 24 -1.77 1.62 9.96
N ARG A 25 -2.28 1.59 11.20
CA ARG A 25 -2.32 0.37 12.03
C ARG A 25 -3.18 -0.71 11.39
N MET A 26 -4.41 -0.38 11.00
CA MET A 26 -5.31 -1.30 10.31
C MET A 26 -4.66 -1.85 9.05
N TYR A 27 -4.00 -1.00 8.25
CA TYR A 27 -3.32 -1.43 7.04
C TYR A 27 -2.22 -2.43 7.36
N ARG A 28 -1.38 -2.12 8.35
CA ARG A 28 -0.33 -3.00 8.83
C ARG A 28 -0.85 -4.36 9.27
N TYR A 29 -1.93 -4.39 10.05
CA TYR A 29 -2.52 -5.66 10.50
C TYR A 29 -3.07 -6.48 9.34
N SER A 30 -3.80 -5.86 8.42
CA SER A 30 -4.36 -6.54 7.25
C SER A 30 -3.30 -7.08 6.28
N THR A 31 -2.08 -6.52 6.29
CA THR A 31 -0.96 -7.03 5.50
C THR A 31 -0.14 -8.13 6.19
N ILE A 32 -0.11 -8.17 7.53
CA ILE A 32 0.75 -9.11 8.28
C ILE A 32 -0.02 -10.35 8.74
N ASP A 33 -1.29 -10.18 9.09
CA ASP A 33 -2.12 -11.25 9.65
C ASP A 33 -3.52 -11.20 9.02
N PRO A 34 -3.64 -11.65 7.76
CA PRO A 34 -4.89 -11.56 6.99
C PRO A 34 -5.99 -12.47 7.55
N ASP A 35 -5.64 -13.47 8.36
CA ASP A 35 -6.60 -14.41 8.96
C ASP A 35 -7.35 -13.81 10.16
N VAL A 36 -6.76 -12.81 10.83
CA VAL A 36 -7.30 -12.30 12.09
C VAL A 36 -8.36 -11.22 11.90
N LEU A 37 -8.31 -10.40 10.84
CA LEU A 37 -9.31 -9.35 10.60
C LEU A 37 -9.54 -9.06 9.11
N PRO A 38 -10.75 -9.32 8.55
CA PRO A 38 -11.07 -9.13 7.13
C PRO A 38 -11.37 -7.66 6.78
N TRP A 39 -10.51 -6.72 7.20
CA TRP A 39 -10.72 -5.33 6.83
C TRP A 39 -10.50 -5.12 5.33
N ASN A 40 -11.34 -4.28 4.72
CA ASN A 40 -11.23 -3.93 3.32
C ASN A 40 -9.92 -3.14 3.05
N ILE A 41 -8.86 -3.84 2.67
CA ILE A 41 -7.54 -3.28 2.34
C ILE A 41 -7.66 -2.11 1.34
N PRO A 42 -8.37 -2.24 0.21
CA PRO A 42 -8.59 -1.12 -0.70
C PRO A 42 -9.15 0.13 0.00
N SER A 43 -10.17 -0.05 0.85
CA SER A 43 -10.80 1.05 1.60
C SER A 43 -9.87 1.67 2.63
N ILE A 44 -9.04 0.88 3.30
CA ILE A 44 -8.02 1.40 4.23
C ILE A 44 -6.97 2.18 3.46
N ARG A 45 -6.45 1.62 2.36
CA ARG A 45 -5.41 2.26 1.55
C ARG A 45 -5.89 3.56 0.91
N GLU A 46 -7.18 3.66 0.58
CA GLU A 46 -7.82 4.90 0.13
C GLU A 46 -7.73 6.01 1.20
N LYS A 47 -7.82 5.68 2.49
CA LYS A 47 -7.67 6.67 3.58
C LYS A 47 -6.24 7.20 3.68
N LEU A 48 -5.27 6.48 3.13
CA LEU A 48 -3.85 6.78 3.08
C LEU A 48 -3.36 7.20 1.67
N LYS A 49 -4.26 7.46 0.71
CA LYS A 49 -3.91 7.72 -0.71
C LYS A 49 -2.87 8.82 -0.89
N ASP A 50 -2.97 9.90 -0.13
CA ASP A 50 -2.10 11.08 -0.22
C ASP A 50 -0.72 10.85 0.42
N TYR A 51 -0.50 9.67 1.02
CA TYR A 51 0.71 9.31 1.74
C TYR A 51 1.48 8.16 1.05
N GLY A 52 1.27 7.95 -0.25
CA GLY A 52 2.02 6.92 -1.02
C GLY A 52 3.54 7.15 -1.07
N ASP A 53 4.02 8.33 -0.72
CA ASP A 53 5.45 8.64 -0.59
C ASP A 53 6.00 8.43 0.82
N ASN A 54 5.13 8.23 1.81
CA ASN A 54 5.54 7.90 3.18
C ASN A 54 6.22 6.52 3.21
N GLU A 55 7.35 6.43 3.92
CA GLU A 55 8.18 5.23 3.98
C GLU A 55 7.43 4.01 4.53
N GLU A 56 6.63 4.19 5.59
CA GLU A 56 5.88 3.09 6.18
C GLU A 56 4.74 2.63 5.26
N VAL A 57 4.02 3.56 4.61
CA VAL A 57 3.00 3.20 3.62
C VAL A 57 3.62 2.43 2.46
N ARG A 58 4.76 2.88 1.94
CA ARG A 58 5.49 2.17 0.87
C ARG A 58 5.92 0.78 1.30
N LYS A 59 6.38 0.62 2.54
CA LYS A 59 6.77 -0.67 3.10
C LYS A 59 5.57 -1.63 3.19
N LEU A 60 4.43 -1.15 3.67
CA LEU A 60 3.20 -1.94 3.73
C LEU A 60 2.66 -2.30 2.34
N ASP A 61 2.71 -1.36 1.38
CA ASP A 61 2.34 -1.64 -0.01
C ASP A 61 3.21 -2.75 -0.63
N LYS A 62 4.51 -2.79 -0.29
CA LYS A 62 5.41 -3.87 -0.74
C LYS A 62 5.01 -5.21 -0.14
N TRP A 63 4.83 -5.27 1.18
CA TRP A 63 4.41 -6.49 1.87
C TRP A 63 3.08 -7.01 1.34
N LEU A 64 2.11 -6.13 1.10
CA LEU A 64 0.85 -6.48 0.46
C LEU A 64 1.07 -7.17 -0.90
N LEU A 65 1.96 -6.63 -1.74
CA LEU A 65 2.19 -7.19 -3.08
C LEU A 65 3.04 -8.47 -3.05
N GLU A 66 3.97 -8.61 -2.09
CA GLU A 66 4.80 -9.81 -1.93
C GLU A 66 3.95 -11.03 -1.57
N ASP A 67 3.01 -10.85 -0.63
CA ASP A 67 2.15 -11.94 -0.12
C ASP A 67 0.76 -11.95 -0.77
N LEU A 68 0.55 -11.15 -1.82
CA LEU A 68 -0.77 -10.87 -2.38
C LEU A 68 -1.58 -12.13 -2.72
N LYS A 69 -0.93 -13.14 -3.32
CA LYS A 69 -1.59 -14.39 -3.71
C LYS A 69 -2.06 -15.17 -2.48
N GLU A 70 -1.30 -15.18 -1.39
CA GLU A 70 -1.70 -15.86 -0.16
C GLU A 70 -2.80 -15.07 0.57
N ILE A 71 -2.68 -13.74 0.62
CA ILE A 71 -3.71 -12.85 1.18
C ILE A 71 -5.06 -13.04 0.47
N LEU A 72 -5.08 -13.12 -0.87
CA LEU A 72 -6.31 -13.31 -1.64
C LEU A 72 -6.90 -14.72 -1.53
N LYS A 73 -6.10 -15.74 -1.20
CA LYS A 73 -6.63 -17.10 -0.94
C LYS A 73 -7.46 -17.15 0.34
N VAL A 74 -6.99 -16.48 1.39
CA VAL A 74 -7.68 -16.46 2.69
C VAL A 74 -8.78 -15.39 2.73
N ASN A 75 -8.60 -14.29 2.01
CA ASN A 75 -9.57 -13.19 1.98
C ASN A 75 -10.42 -13.19 0.71
N THR A 76 -11.46 -14.03 0.72
CA THR A 76 -12.42 -14.19 -0.39
C THR A 76 -13.40 -13.03 -0.54
N TYR A 77 -13.43 -12.09 0.42
CA TYR A 77 -14.31 -10.93 0.38
C TYR A 77 -13.77 -9.79 -0.47
N PHE A 78 -12.47 -9.78 -0.77
CA PHE A 78 -11.91 -8.79 -1.65
C PHE A 78 -12.32 -9.08 -3.09
N LYS A 79 -12.75 -8.03 -3.78
CA LYS A 79 -13.02 -8.05 -5.21
C LYS A 79 -12.48 -6.75 -5.79
N ASP A 80 -12.01 -6.85 -7.02
CA ASP A 80 -11.64 -5.65 -7.76
C ASP A 80 -12.89 -4.80 -8.03
N ASP A 81 -12.74 -3.49 -7.89
CA ASP A 81 -13.80 -2.54 -8.21
C ASP A 81 -13.45 -1.81 -9.52
N ASN A 82 -14.02 -2.28 -10.63
CA ASN A 82 -13.80 -1.70 -11.96
C ASN A 82 -14.40 -0.28 -12.11
N THR A 83 -15.18 0.21 -11.14
CA THR A 83 -15.64 1.61 -11.14
C THR A 83 -14.55 2.57 -10.66
N GLN A 84 -13.50 2.05 -9.99
CA GLN A 84 -12.37 2.83 -9.55
C GLN A 84 -11.34 2.99 -10.69
N PRO A 85 -10.73 4.19 -10.81
CA PRO A 85 -9.68 4.44 -11.79
C PRO A 85 -8.48 3.51 -11.56
N LEU A 86 -7.76 3.15 -12.64
CA LEU A 86 -6.65 2.20 -12.56
C LEU A 86 -5.52 2.73 -11.68
N GLU A 87 -5.24 4.03 -11.73
CA GLU A 87 -4.22 4.71 -10.93
C GLU A 87 -4.34 4.43 -9.42
N LYS A 88 -5.55 4.10 -8.96
CA LYS A 88 -5.77 3.55 -7.63
C LYS A 88 -5.62 2.03 -7.62
N TRP A 89 -4.41 1.56 -7.88
CA TRP A 89 -4.06 0.15 -8.01
C TRP A 89 -4.55 -0.73 -6.84
N TRP A 90 -4.69 -0.15 -5.64
CA TRP A 90 -5.18 -0.85 -4.45
C TRP A 90 -6.64 -1.32 -4.55
N TRP A 91 -7.41 -0.87 -5.54
CA TRP A 91 -8.74 -1.40 -5.88
C TRP A 91 -8.73 -2.53 -6.92
N HIS A 92 -7.54 -2.91 -7.41
CA HIS A 92 -7.34 -3.83 -8.53
C HIS A 92 -6.40 -4.98 -8.17
N LEU A 93 -6.46 -5.44 -6.92
CA LEU A 93 -5.54 -6.43 -6.35
C LEU A 93 -5.59 -7.79 -7.06
N HIS A 94 -6.75 -8.27 -7.52
CA HIS A 94 -6.84 -9.51 -8.29
C HIS A 94 -6.20 -9.37 -9.67
N LYS A 95 -6.43 -8.25 -10.36
CA LYS A 95 -5.73 -7.96 -11.63
C LYS A 95 -4.22 -7.98 -11.45
N ILE A 96 -3.71 -7.38 -10.37
CA ILE A 96 -2.28 -7.41 -10.04
C ILE A 96 -1.80 -8.83 -9.74
N ALA A 97 -2.53 -9.60 -8.94
CA ALA A 97 -2.16 -10.99 -8.64
C ALA A 97 -2.15 -11.90 -9.89
N ASN A 98 -3.01 -11.59 -10.87
CA ASN A 98 -3.24 -12.37 -12.08
C ASN A 98 -2.42 -11.92 -13.30
N GLY A 99 -1.57 -10.89 -13.20
CA GLY A 99 -0.79 -10.47 -14.38
C GLY A 99 -1.55 -9.58 -15.37
N THR A 100 -2.74 -9.09 -15.02
CA THR A 100 -3.60 -8.33 -15.95
C THR A 100 -3.71 -6.85 -15.63
N TYR A 101 -3.09 -6.38 -14.53
CA TYR A 101 -3.02 -4.96 -14.20
C TYR A 101 -1.85 -4.29 -14.94
N PRO A 102 -2.03 -3.14 -15.62
CA PRO A 102 -0.94 -2.47 -16.33
C PRO A 102 0.21 -2.06 -15.39
N VAL A 103 1.35 -2.73 -15.51
CA VAL A 103 2.51 -2.53 -14.60
C VAL A 103 3.02 -1.09 -14.61
N ASP A 104 2.91 -0.38 -15.74
CA ASP A 104 3.33 1.02 -15.86
C ASP A 104 2.55 1.97 -14.96
N LEU A 105 1.32 1.60 -14.56
CA LEU A 105 0.47 2.36 -13.66
C LEU A 105 0.74 2.05 -12.17
N LEU A 106 1.61 1.08 -11.85
CA LEU A 106 2.07 0.91 -10.48
C LEU A 106 3.07 2.03 -10.13
N PRO A 107 3.15 2.44 -8.86
CA PRO A 107 4.28 3.23 -8.38
C PRO A 107 5.63 2.54 -8.65
N ASP A 108 6.67 3.31 -8.97
CA ASP A 108 7.98 2.76 -9.35
C ASP A 108 8.60 1.84 -8.28
N TYR A 109 8.31 2.08 -7.00
CA TYR A 109 8.78 1.23 -5.90
C TYR A 109 8.08 -0.12 -5.83
N LEU A 110 6.94 -0.31 -6.51
CA LEU A 110 6.17 -1.56 -6.59
C LEU A 110 6.40 -2.31 -7.90
N LYS A 111 6.77 -1.62 -8.99
CA LYS A 111 7.07 -2.26 -10.29
C LYS A 111 8.10 -3.38 -10.17
N LYS A 112 9.09 -3.25 -9.28
CA LYS A 112 10.18 -4.22 -9.08
C LYS A 112 9.74 -5.51 -8.35
N ILE A 113 8.59 -5.48 -7.69
CA ILE A 113 8.15 -6.53 -6.74
C ILE A 113 6.90 -7.24 -7.24
N SER A 114 6.14 -6.59 -8.16
CA SER A 114 4.85 -7.08 -8.62
C SER A 114 4.89 -8.57 -9.00
N PRO A 115 3.96 -9.40 -8.48
CA PRO A 115 3.87 -10.83 -8.77
C PRO A 115 3.74 -11.18 -10.26
N GLN A 116 3.42 -10.18 -11.09
CA GLN A 116 3.30 -10.26 -12.54
C GLN A 116 4.64 -10.48 -13.26
N LEU A 117 5.77 -10.35 -12.54
CA LEU A 117 7.13 -10.46 -13.09
C LEU A 117 7.90 -11.70 -12.57
N LYS A 118 7.25 -12.62 -11.88
CA LYS A 118 7.84 -13.89 -11.41
C LYS A 118 6.99 -15.09 -11.80
#